data_AF-A0A968RUN2-F1
#
_entry.id   AF-A0A968RUN2-F1
#
_cell.length_a   1.000
_cell.length_b   1.000
_cell.length_c   1.000
_cell.angle_alpha   90.00
_cell.angle_beta   90.00
_cell.angle_gamma   90.00
#
_symmetry.space_group_name_H-M   'P 1'
#
loop_
_entity.id
_entity.type
_entity.pdbx_description
1 polymer ?
#
loop_
_entity_poly.entity_id
_entity_poly.type
_entity_poly.pdbx_seq_one_letter_code
_entity_poly.pdbx_strand_id
1 'polypeptide(L)'
;MFNGNFSEAESLLLEANKLFLKEEGRYNYWVFINLAIAQNKLGKLEESQRNAKRALELTTKLLKTAPNNPQYLANHALAKFITHEEIESAIKLIESSLLLSLPVEIARSGKEKLEILNTVFKEPLISKTIKMLNEYITNRKAE
;
A
#
# COMPACT_ATOMS: atom_id res chain seq x y z
N MET A 1 13.72 0.27 -13.43
CA MET A 1 14.42 0.37 -12.12
C MET A 1 13.98 1.66 -11.46
N PHE A 2 13.50 1.60 -10.22
CA PHE A 2 13.22 2.79 -9.42
C PHE A 2 14.58 3.33 -8.93
N ASN A 3 15.04 4.47 -9.44
CA ASN A 3 16.36 5.01 -9.09
C ASN A 3 16.42 5.68 -7.69
N GLY A 4 15.46 5.37 -6.80
CA GLY A 4 15.40 5.95 -5.45
C GLY A 4 15.09 7.45 -5.39
N ASN A 5 14.79 8.10 -6.53
CA ASN A 5 14.42 9.52 -6.56
C ASN A 5 12.96 9.72 -6.12
N PHE A 6 12.74 9.69 -4.81
CA PHE A 6 11.39 9.85 -4.23
C PHE A 6 10.78 11.23 -4.50
N SER A 7 11.60 12.27 -4.71
CA SER A 7 11.13 13.62 -5.05
C SER A 7 10.50 13.66 -6.44
N GLU A 8 11.16 13.03 -7.42
CA GLU A 8 10.61 12.90 -8.77
C GLU A 8 9.37 11.99 -8.79
N ALA A 9 9.41 10.89 -8.04
CA ALA A 9 8.24 10.01 -7.89
C ALA A 9 7.02 10.76 -7.32
N GLU A 10 7.22 11.56 -6.27
CA GLU A 10 6.16 12.41 -5.71
C GLU A 10 5.61 13.39 -6.76
N SER A 11 6.48 14.07 -7.51
CA SER A 11 6.06 15.01 -8.56
C SER A 11 5.20 14.33 -9.63
N LEU A 12 5.65 13.20 -10.16
CA LEU A 12 4.93 12.43 -11.18
C LEU A 12 3.59 11.91 -10.66
N LEU A 13 3.54 11.46 -9.40
CA LEU A 13 2.30 10.98 -8.79
C LEU A 13 1.31 12.12 -8.52
N LEU A 14 1.77 13.31 -8.15
CA LEU A 14 0.93 14.49 -8.01
C LEU A 14 0.34 14.91 -9.35
N GLU A 15 1.13 14.87 -10.42
CA GLU A 15 0.67 15.15 -11.78
C GLU A 15 -0.35 14.12 -12.25
N ALA A 16 -0.06 12.83 -12.07
CA ALA A 16 -0.99 11.75 -12.38
C ALA A 16 -2.32 11.92 -11.63
N ASN A 17 -2.27 12.29 -10.35
CA ASN A 17 -3.46 12.54 -9.55
C ASN A 17 -4.32 13.70 -10.12
N LYS A 18 -3.70 14.76 -10.64
CA LYS A 18 -4.44 15.87 -11.30
C LYS A 18 -5.20 15.40 -12.54
N LEU A 19 -4.67 14.42 -13.28
CA LEU A 19 -5.33 13.85 -14.45
C LEU A 19 -6.49 12.95 -14.05
N PHE A 20 -6.32 12.14 -13.00
CA PHE A 20 -7.37 11.24 -12.53
C PHE A 20 -8.53 11.95 -11.81
N LEU A 21 -8.28 13.07 -11.15
CA LEU A 21 -9.34 13.88 -10.56
C LEU A 21 -10.31 14.45 -11.62
N LYS A 22 -9.92 14.49 -12.90
CA LYS A 22 -10.78 14.91 -14.01
C LYS A 22 -11.68 13.80 -14.53
N GLU A 23 -11.40 12.54 -14.20
CA GLU A 23 -12.21 11.39 -14.60
C GLU A 23 -13.00 10.88 -13.39
N GLU A 24 -14.23 11.39 -13.23
CA GLU A 24 -15.13 10.92 -12.19
C GLU A 24 -15.36 9.40 -12.32
N GLY A 25 -15.25 8.67 -11.20
CA GLY A 25 -15.62 7.25 -11.11
C GLY A 25 -14.49 6.24 -11.02
N ARG A 26 -13.22 6.62 -11.21
CA ARG A 26 -12.07 5.74 -10.94
C ARG A 26 -11.49 5.98 -9.54
N TYR A 27 -11.81 5.09 -8.60
CA TYR A 27 -11.19 5.09 -7.27
C TYR A 27 -9.72 4.64 -7.34
N ASN A 28 -8.84 5.54 -7.78
CA ASN A 28 -7.40 5.28 -7.91
C ASN A 28 -6.67 5.41 -6.56
N TYR A 29 -7.11 4.63 -5.55
CA TYR A 29 -6.53 4.62 -4.20
C TYR A 29 -5.01 4.35 -4.20
N TRP A 30 -4.51 3.62 -5.20
CA TRP A 30 -3.10 3.26 -5.34
C TRP A 30 -2.19 4.49 -5.53
N VAL A 31 -2.67 5.57 -6.15
CA VAL A 31 -1.91 6.82 -6.31
C VAL A 31 -1.64 7.44 -4.94
N PHE A 32 -2.68 7.49 -4.09
CA PHE A 32 -2.59 8.03 -2.74
C PHE A 32 -1.65 7.21 -1.85
N ILE A 33 -1.66 5.88 -1.96
CA ILE A 33 -0.72 5.01 -1.24
C ILE A 33 0.72 5.30 -1.68
N ASN A 34 0.97 5.37 -2.98
CA ASN A 34 2.32 5.61 -3.50
C ASN A 34 2.83 7.01 -3.11
N LEU A 35 1.97 8.03 -3.14
CA LEU A 35 2.29 9.37 -2.65
C LEU A 35 2.68 9.34 -1.17
N ALA A 36 1.87 8.68 -0.35
CA ALA A 36 2.13 8.60 1.08
C ALA A 36 3.46 7.90 1.39
N ILE A 37 3.82 6.85 0.64
CA ILE A 37 5.11 6.16 0.81
C ILE A 37 6.28 7.06 0.40
N ALA A 38 6.19 7.73 -0.75
CA ALA A 38 7.23 8.66 -1.19
C ALA A 38 7.42 9.79 -0.18
N GLN A 39 6.32 10.35 0.33
CA GLN A 39 6.31 11.42 1.31
C GLN A 39 6.88 11.00 2.67
N ASN A 40 6.56 9.80 3.16
CA ASN A 40 7.23 9.25 4.35
C ASN A 40 8.74 9.20 4.16
N LYS A 41 9.19 8.72 3.01
CA LYS A 41 10.62 8.59 2.72
C LYS A 41 11.33 9.94 2.62
N LEU A 42 10.61 10.98 2.20
CA LEU A 42 11.07 12.37 2.15
C LEU A 42 10.92 13.13 3.49
N GLY A 43 10.37 12.50 4.53
CA GLY A 43 10.10 13.14 5.82
C GLY A 43 8.88 14.08 5.83
N LYS A 44 8.07 14.09 4.77
CA LYS A 44 6.81 14.85 4.63
C LYS A 44 5.66 14.12 5.31
N LEU A 45 5.76 13.96 6.63
CA LEU A 45 4.89 13.07 7.40
C LEU A 45 3.42 13.51 7.37
N GLU A 46 3.14 14.81 7.40
CA GLU A 46 1.77 15.33 7.39
C GLU A 46 1.07 15.09 6.04
N GLU A 47 1.76 15.37 4.92
CA GLU A 47 1.27 15.06 3.58
C GLU A 47 1.00 13.57 3.43
N SER A 48 1.95 12.75 3.91
CA SER A 48 1.84 11.30 3.91
C SER A 48 0.58 10.84 4.64
N GLN A 49 0.35 11.34 5.86
CA GLN A 49 -0.83 11.00 6.65
C GLN A 49 -2.12 11.38 5.94
N ARG A 50 -2.19 12.57 5.33
CA ARG A 50 -3.36 13.01 4.56
C ARG A 50 -3.66 12.07 3.39
N ASN A 51 -2.64 11.72 2.61
CA ASN A 51 -2.79 10.83 1.47
C ASN A 51 -3.13 9.38 1.90
N ALA A 52 -2.52 8.88 2.97
CA ALA A 52 -2.83 7.55 3.50
C ALA A 52 -4.26 7.45 4.02
N LYS A 53 -4.76 8.47 4.73
CA LYS A 53 -6.18 8.54 5.14
C LYS A 53 -7.12 8.54 3.95
N ARG A 54 -6.78 9.28 2.88
CA ARG A 54 -7.57 9.25 1.65
C ARG A 54 -7.59 7.86 1.00
N ALA A 55 -6.46 7.17 0.95
CA ALA A 55 -6.40 5.79 0.47
C ALA A 55 -7.26 4.85 1.33
N LEU A 56 -7.24 5.04 2.66
CA LEU A 56 -8.03 4.26 3.61
C LEU A 56 -9.54 4.44 3.38
N GLU A 57 -10.00 5.67 3.20
CA GLU A 57 -11.40 5.98 2.89
C GLU A 57 -11.87 5.29 1.60
N LEU A 58 -11.05 5.39 0.54
CA LEU A 58 -11.38 4.82 -0.78
C LEU A 58 -11.42 3.29 -0.74
N THR A 59 -10.40 2.67 -0.13
CA THR A 59 -10.35 1.22 0.02
C THR A 59 -11.46 0.69 0.93
N THR A 60 -11.85 1.43 1.97
CA THR A 60 -13.02 1.09 2.81
C THR A 60 -14.31 1.05 2.00
N LYS A 61 -14.54 2.05 1.13
CA LYS A 61 -15.71 2.07 0.24
C LYS A 61 -15.72 0.89 -0.73
N LEU A 62 -14.57 0.56 -1.31
CA LEU A 62 -14.42 -0.57 -2.22
C LEU A 62 -14.63 -1.93 -1.53
N LEU A 63 -14.15 -2.08 -0.29
CA LEU A 63 -14.37 -3.29 0.50
C LEU A 63 -15.84 -3.47 0.91
N LYS A 64 -16.64 -2.41 1.02
CA LYS A 64 -18.10 -2.56 1.20
C LYS A 64 -18.77 -3.20 -0.01
N THR A 65 -18.29 -2.91 -1.23
CA THR A 65 -18.84 -3.47 -2.46
C THR A 65 -18.22 -4.81 -2.85
N ALA A 66 -16.97 -5.04 -2.46
CA ALA A 66 -16.20 -6.25 -2.79
C ALA A 66 -15.33 -6.65 -1.59
N PRO A 67 -15.92 -7.20 -0.51
CA PRO A 67 -15.23 -7.45 0.76
C PRO A 67 -14.09 -8.47 0.66
N ASN A 68 -14.20 -9.39 -0.29
CA ASN A 68 -13.21 -10.45 -0.52
C ASN A 68 -12.27 -10.14 -1.70
N ASN A 69 -12.16 -8.88 -2.13
CA ASN A 69 -11.20 -8.54 -3.17
C ASN A 69 -9.78 -8.49 -2.55
N PRO A 70 -8.86 -9.39 -2.94
CA PRO A 70 -7.55 -9.48 -2.30
C PRO A 70 -6.73 -8.18 -2.50
N GLN A 71 -6.81 -7.56 -3.67
CA GLN A 71 -6.08 -6.33 -3.93
C GLN A 71 -6.58 -5.18 -3.03
N TYR A 72 -7.88 -5.08 -2.80
CA TYR A 72 -8.43 -4.06 -1.90
C TYR A 72 -8.01 -4.29 -0.46
N LEU A 73 -8.04 -5.54 0.02
CA LEU A 73 -7.57 -5.90 1.36
C LEU A 73 -6.09 -5.55 1.56
N ALA A 74 -5.22 -5.93 0.61
CA ALA A 74 -3.80 -5.64 0.68
C ALA A 74 -3.50 -4.13 0.69
N ASN A 75 -4.19 -3.35 -0.14
CA ASN A 75 -3.97 -1.90 -0.20
C ASN A 75 -4.61 -1.16 0.99
N HIS A 76 -5.71 -1.67 1.54
CA HIS A 76 -6.27 -1.18 2.79
C HIS A 76 -5.29 -1.39 3.96
N ALA A 77 -4.66 -2.57 4.03
CA ALA A 77 -3.61 -2.86 5.00
C ALA A 77 -2.40 -1.90 4.86
N LEU A 78 -1.93 -1.64 3.64
CA LEU A 78 -0.85 -0.67 3.40
C LEU A 78 -1.20 0.73 3.91
N ALA A 79 -2.43 1.20 3.69
CA ALA A 79 -2.87 2.47 4.23
C ALA A 79 -2.83 2.49 5.77
N LYS A 80 -3.30 1.41 6.42
CA LYS A 80 -3.24 1.26 7.88
C LYS A 80 -1.82 1.25 8.45
N PHE A 81 -0.87 0.61 7.76
CA PHE A 81 0.55 0.66 8.16
C PHE A 81 1.12 2.09 8.13
N ILE A 82 0.69 2.91 7.17
CA ILE A 82 1.17 4.29 7.07
C ILE A 82 0.49 5.17 8.13
N THR A 83 -0.82 5.05 8.31
CA THR A 83 -1.56 5.83 9.31
C THR A 83 -1.28 5.39 10.75
N HIS A 84 -0.66 4.23 10.95
CA HIS A 84 -0.53 3.55 12.24
C HIS A 84 -1.88 3.28 12.90
N GLU A 85 -2.95 3.20 12.11
CA GLU A 85 -4.29 2.89 12.60
C GLU A 85 -4.47 1.37 12.61
N GLU A 86 -4.62 0.80 13.81
CA GLU A 86 -4.95 -0.62 14.02
C GLU A 86 -3.99 -1.57 13.25
N ILE A 87 -2.68 -1.44 13.48
CA ILE A 87 -1.63 -2.18 12.74
C ILE A 87 -1.84 -3.71 12.81
N GLU A 88 -2.33 -4.21 13.94
CA GLU A 88 -2.66 -5.63 14.12
C GLU A 88 -3.75 -6.09 13.14
N SER A 89 -4.71 -5.21 12.83
CA SER A 89 -5.73 -5.47 11.81
C SER A 89 -5.13 -5.46 10.41
N ALA A 90 -4.12 -4.63 10.14
CA ALA A 90 -3.43 -4.58 8.85
C ALA A 90 -2.78 -5.93 8.51
N ILE A 91 -2.19 -6.61 9.49
CA ILE A 91 -1.62 -7.96 9.29
C ILE A 91 -2.72 -8.95 8.90
N LYS A 92 -3.83 -8.99 9.63
CA LYS A 92 -4.96 -9.89 9.33
C LYS A 92 -5.54 -9.67 7.93
N LEU A 93 -5.54 -8.42 7.48
CA LEU A 93 -5.96 -8.06 6.13
C LEU A 93 -4.99 -8.58 5.07
N ILE A 94 -3.67 -8.54 5.33
CA ILE A 94 -2.68 -9.18 4.45
C ILE A 94 -2.89 -10.70 4.44
N GLU A 95 -3.04 -11.35 5.59
CA GLU A 95 -3.31 -12.80 5.67
C GLU A 95 -4.54 -13.19 4.83
N SER A 96 -5.65 -12.47 5.03
CA SER A 96 -6.90 -12.67 4.28
C SER A 96 -6.68 -12.49 2.77
N SER A 97 -5.94 -11.45 2.40
CA SER A 97 -5.60 -11.18 1.00
C SER A 97 -4.79 -12.32 0.37
N LEU A 98 -3.83 -12.89 1.09
CA LEU A 98 -2.99 -13.98 0.58
C LEU A 98 -3.80 -15.27 0.41
N LEU A 99 -4.68 -15.58 1.38
CA LEU A 99 -5.62 -16.70 1.30
C LEU A 99 -6.56 -16.57 0.09
N LEU A 100 -6.96 -15.34 -0.25
CA LEU A 100 -7.79 -15.01 -1.40
C LEU A 100 -6.99 -14.91 -2.71
N SER A 101 -5.80 -15.52 -2.78
CA SER A 101 -4.97 -15.59 -3.98
C SER A 101 -4.59 -14.21 -4.54
N LEU A 102 -4.03 -13.34 -3.69
CA LEU A 102 -3.44 -12.07 -4.12
C LEU A 102 -2.48 -12.29 -5.32
N PRO A 103 -2.63 -11.55 -6.44
CA PRO A 103 -1.69 -11.67 -7.55
C PRO A 103 -0.25 -11.42 -7.10
N VAL A 104 0.68 -12.25 -7.56
CA VAL A 104 2.08 -12.28 -7.08
C VAL A 104 2.79 -10.95 -7.33
N GLU A 105 2.45 -10.26 -8.41
CA GLU A 105 2.96 -8.93 -8.77
C GLU A 105 2.52 -7.89 -7.73
N ILE A 106 1.28 -7.98 -7.26
CA ILE A 106 0.75 -7.09 -6.22
C ILE A 106 1.38 -7.42 -4.87
N ALA A 107 1.56 -8.70 -4.54
CA ALA A 107 2.28 -9.11 -3.35
C ALA A 107 3.73 -8.58 -3.34
N ARG A 108 4.43 -8.67 -4.48
CA ARG A 108 5.79 -8.13 -4.65
C ARG A 108 5.82 -6.61 -4.47
N SER A 109 4.91 -5.89 -5.11
CA SER A 109 4.78 -4.45 -4.93
C SER A 109 4.48 -4.08 -3.46
N GLY A 110 3.59 -4.82 -2.80
CA GLY A 110 3.28 -4.64 -1.38
C GLY A 110 4.50 -4.86 -0.49
N LYS A 111 5.32 -5.88 -0.78
CA LYS A 111 6.56 -6.17 -0.07
C LYS A 111 7.56 -5.02 -0.18
N GLU A 112 7.84 -4.56 -1.40
CA GLU A 112 8.77 -3.44 -1.66
C GLU A 112 8.34 -2.16 -0.92
N LYS A 113 7.02 -1.88 -0.92
CA LYS A 113 6.44 -0.76 -0.18
C LYS A 113 6.66 -0.89 1.33
N LEU A 114 6.42 -2.06 1.89
CA LEU A 114 6.65 -2.31 3.31
C LEU A 114 8.15 -2.26 3.66
N GLU A 115 9.04 -2.71 2.78
CA GLU A 115 10.49 -2.56 2.96
C GLU A 115 10.87 -1.08 3.08
N ILE A 116 10.32 -0.20 2.21
CA ILE A 116 10.50 1.25 2.31
C ILE A 116 9.98 1.78 3.65
N LEU A 117 8.74 1.44 4.04
CA LEU A 117 8.15 1.89 5.30
C LEU A 117 8.95 1.40 6.51
N ASN A 118 9.49 0.18 6.46
CA ASN A 118 10.31 -0.37 7.53
C ASN A 118 11.62 0.40 7.72
N THR A 119 12.15 1.04 6.67
CA THR A 119 13.32 1.94 6.82
C THR A 119 12.99 3.21 7.61
N VAL A 120 11.71 3.60 7.68
CA VAL A 120 11.23 4.80 8.35
C VAL A 120 10.75 4.47 9.76
N PHE A 121 9.80 3.55 9.90
CA PHE A 121 9.12 3.27 11.17
C PHE A 121 9.83 2.21 12.02
N LYS A 122 10.57 1.27 11.39
CA LYS A 122 11.27 0.15 12.07
C LYS A 122 10.37 -0.70 12.97
N GLU A 123 9.11 -0.87 12.59
CA GLU A 123 8.12 -1.61 13.35
C GLU A 123 8.28 -3.14 13.19
N PRO A 124 8.31 -3.92 14.28
CA PRO A 124 8.42 -5.38 14.21
C PRO A 124 7.30 -6.05 13.39
N LEU A 125 6.10 -5.48 13.47
CA LEU A 125 4.92 -5.95 12.74
C LEU A 125 5.10 -5.81 11.23
N ILE A 126 5.66 -4.69 10.75
CA ILE A 126 5.99 -4.51 9.33
C ILE A 126 7.02 -5.55 8.88
N SER A 127 8.07 -5.77 9.68
CA SER A 127 9.09 -6.78 9.40
C SER A 127 8.52 -8.19 9.30
N LYS A 128 7.54 -8.54 10.15
CA LYS A 128 6.81 -9.81 10.07
C LYS A 128 6.01 -9.91 8.76
N THR A 129 5.28 -8.87 8.38
CA THR A 129 4.48 -8.86 7.15
C THR A 129 5.35 -8.99 5.89
N ILE A 130 6.54 -8.37 5.86
CA ILE A 130 7.50 -8.53 4.77
C ILE A 130 7.89 -10.01 4.60
N LYS A 131 8.18 -10.72 5.69
CA LYS A 131 8.51 -12.15 5.65
C LYS A 131 7.36 -12.97 5.08
N MET A 132 6.14 -12.73 5.55
CA MET A 132 4.93 -13.42 5.06
C MET A 132 4.71 -13.23 3.56
N LEU A 133 4.86 -12.01 3.06
CA LEU A 133 4.77 -11.73 1.62
C LEU A 133 5.88 -12.43 0.84
N ASN A 134 7.10 -12.47 1.37
CA ASN A 134 8.22 -13.13 0.73
C ASN A 134 8.03 -14.65 0.62
N GLU A 135 7.53 -15.29 1.68
CA GLU A 135 7.17 -16.72 1.69
C GLU A 135 6.08 -17.01 0.66
N TYR A 136 5.00 -16.21 0.64
CA TYR A 136 3.92 -16.34 -0.35
C TYR A 136 4.43 -16.24 -1.79
N ILE A 137 5.25 -15.23 -2.09
CA ILE A 137 5.82 -15.02 -3.43
C ILE A 137 6.72 -16.19 -3.84
N THR A 138 7.47 -16.75 -2.90
CA THR A 138 8.39 -17.87 -3.19
C THR A 138 7.62 -19.14 -3.49
N ASN A 139 6.60 -19.46 -2.70
CA ASN A 139 5.79 -20.66 -2.88
C ASN A 139 5.03 -20.64 -4.21
N ARG A 140 4.50 -19.48 -4.62
CA ARG A 140 3.77 -19.31 -5.89
C ARG A 140 4.64 -19.35 -7.15
N LYS A 141 5.96 -19.25 -7.01
CA LYS A 141 6.90 -19.43 -8.14
C LYS A 141 7.27 -20.89 -8.39
N ALA A 142 6.96 -21.78 -7.44
CA ALA A 142 7.25 -23.21 -7.51
C ALA A 142 6.05 -24.03 -8.04
N GLU A 143 4.90 -23.38 -8.25
CA GLU A 143 3.68 -23.90 -8.91
C GLU A 143 3.72 -23.67 -10.42
#